data_AF-A0A0Q7ERT5-F1
#
_entry.id   AF-A0A0Q7ERT5-F1
#
_cell.length_a   1.000
_cell.length_b   1.000
_cell.length_c   1.000
_cell.angle_alpha   90.00
_cell.angle_beta   90.00
_cell.angle_gamma   90.00
#
_symmetry.space_group_name_H-M   'P 1'
#
loop_
_entity.id
_entity.type
_entity.pdbx_description
1 polymer ?
#
loop_
_entity_poly.entity_id
_entity_poly.type
_entity_poly.pdbx_seq_one_letter_code
_entity_poly.pdbx_strand_id
1 'polypeptide(L)'
;MDIRERVGLRVRAARRGQGLSQSELAAKLERSIDTISAIERGISLPNLETLEGLARVLGVPLRDFFDFEGQGATPKQEKALAELLTLARQMSDRQLALCLELARVVVRAD
;
A
#
# COMPACT_ATOMS: atom_id res chain seq x y z
N MET A 1 -9.57 2.36 12.91
CA MET A 1 -8.52 3.23 12.36
C MET A 1 -9.17 4.17 11.37
N ASP A 2 -9.08 5.48 11.58
CA ASP A 2 -9.67 6.47 10.67
C ASP A 2 -8.81 6.64 9.40
N ILE A 3 -9.28 7.45 8.44
CA ILE A 3 -8.56 7.68 7.18
C ILE A 3 -7.18 8.33 7.40
N ARG A 4 -7.05 9.21 8.40
CA ARG A 4 -5.80 9.95 8.66
C ARG A 4 -4.73 9.00 9.15
N GLU A 5 -5.08 8.13 10.07
CA GLU A 5 -4.19 7.08 10.58
C GLU A 5 -3.74 6.15 9.45
N ARG A 6 -4.66 5.70 8.58
CA ARG A 6 -4.32 4.81 7.45
C ARG A 6 -3.36 5.47 6.45
N VAL A 7 -3.63 6.71 6.07
CA VAL A 7 -2.75 7.52 5.19
C VAL A 7 -1.39 7.73 5.86
N GLY A 8 -1.38 8.10 7.14
CA GLY A 8 -0.15 8.30 7.92
C GLY A 8 0.74 7.05 7.97
N LEU A 9 0.15 5.87 8.16
CA LEU A 9 0.87 4.60 8.10
C LEU A 9 1.48 4.32 6.73
N ARG A 10 0.76 4.63 5.64
CA ARG A 10 1.26 4.46 4.26
C ARG A 10 2.42 5.41 3.97
N VAL A 11 2.32 6.67 4.37
CA VAL A 11 3.41 7.65 4.27
C VAL A 11 4.64 7.16 5.02
N ARG A 12 4.46 6.70 6.27
CA ARG A 12 5.55 6.16 7.10
C ARG A 12 6.21 4.94 6.47
N ALA A 13 5.41 4.03 5.91
CA ALA A 13 5.90 2.84 5.25
C ALA A 13 6.73 3.20 4.00
N ALA A 14 6.20 4.07 3.14
CA ALA A 14 6.91 4.55 1.95
C ALA A 14 8.22 5.27 2.31
N ARG A 15 8.21 6.14 3.34
CA ARG A 15 9.43 6.79 3.85
C ARG A 15 10.48 5.77 4.27
N ARG A 16 10.09 4.77 5.05
CA ARG A 16 11.00 3.71 5.51
C ARG A 16 11.53 2.86 4.36
N GLY A 17 10.71 2.60 3.35
CA GLY A 17 11.15 1.92 2.12
C GLY A 17 12.25 2.66 1.37
N GLN A 18 12.27 3.99 1.46
CA GLN A 18 13.35 4.84 0.92
C GLN A 18 14.54 5.02 1.87
N GLY A 19 14.53 4.40 3.06
CA GLY A 19 15.61 4.54 4.04
C GLY A 19 15.73 5.94 4.68
N LEU A 20 14.75 6.81 4.50
CA LEU A 20 14.79 8.20 5.00
C LEU A 20 14.35 8.28 6.46
N SER A 21 14.98 9.15 7.25
CA SER A 21 14.48 9.63 8.54
C SER A 21 13.35 10.67 8.34
N GLN A 22 12.61 10.97 9.42
CA GLN A 22 11.57 12.00 9.37
C GLN A 22 12.17 13.39 9.08
N SER A 23 13.37 13.68 9.59
CA SER A 23 14.07 14.95 9.34
C SER A 23 14.51 15.10 7.89
N GLU A 24 15.00 14.03 7.26
CA GLU A 24 15.36 14.05 5.84
C GLU A 24 14.14 14.21 4.94
N LEU A 25 13.02 13.54 5.26
CA LEU A 25 11.77 13.74 4.51
C LEU A 25 11.24 15.16 4.69
N ALA A 26 11.28 15.70 5.90
CA ALA A 26 10.86 17.07 6.21
C ALA A 26 11.68 18.09 5.42
N ALA A 27 13.01 17.93 5.39
CA ALA A 27 13.90 18.79 4.62
C ALA A 27 13.61 18.73 3.12
N LYS A 28 13.38 17.54 2.55
CA LYS A 28 13.05 17.36 1.12
C LYS A 28 11.69 17.96 0.73
N LEU A 29 10.78 18.13 1.68
CA LEU A 29 9.45 18.72 1.47
C LEU A 29 9.36 20.18 1.91
N GLU A 30 10.44 20.76 2.44
CA GLU A 30 10.45 22.10 3.03
C GLU A 30 9.37 22.25 4.12
N ARG A 31 9.21 21.21 4.96
CA ARG A 31 8.27 21.16 6.10
C ARG A 31 9.02 20.96 7.41
N SER A 32 8.34 21.20 8.53
CA SER A 32 8.91 20.86 9.84
C SER A 32 8.86 19.35 10.09
N ILE A 33 9.80 18.86 10.92
CA ILE A 33 9.82 17.48 11.39
C ILE A 33 8.50 17.14 12.10
N ASP A 34 7.97 18.09 12.87
CA ASP A 34 6.69 17.94 13.58
C ASP A 34 5.52 17.74 12.63
N THR A 35 5.50 18.43 11.48
CA THR A 35 4.49 18.20 10.44
C THR A 35 4.55 16.78 9.91
N ILE A 36 5.75 16.28 9.55
CA ILE A 36 5.91 14.90 9.08
C ILE A 36 5.51 13.89 10.16
N SER A 37 5.92 14.12 11.41
CA SER A 37 5.55 13.29 12.56
C SER A 37 4.04 13.29 12.84
N ALA A 38 3.37 14.43 12.71
CA ALA A 38 1.92 14.54 12.88
C ALA A 38 1.17 13.80 11.78
N ILE A 39 1.62 13.90 10.52
CA ILE A 39 1.07 13.15 9.38
C ILE A 39 1.22 11.65 9.60
N GLU A 40 2.43 11.17 9.92
CA GLU A 40 2.71 9.73 10.08
C GLU A 40 1.97 9.09 11.25
N ARG A 41 1.54 9.89 12.24
CA ARG A 41 0.73 9.46 13.38
C ARG A 41 -0.78 9.63 13.17
N GLY A 42 -1.20 10.20 12.03
CA GLY A 42 -2.61 10.47 11.74
C GLY A 42 -3.22 11.65 12.51
N ILE A 43 -2.40 12.49 13.14
CA ILE A 43 -2.86 13.68 13.88
C ILE A 43 -3.33 14.77 12.92
N SER A 44 -2.65 14.92 11.79
CA SER A 44 -3.01 15.84 10.71
C SER A 44 -3.15 15.10 9.38
N LEU A 45 -4.12 15.52 8.57
CA LEU A 45 -4.22 15.09 7.19
C LEU A 45 -3.47 16.09 6.31
N PRO A 46 -2.47 15.66 5.52
CA PRO A 46 -1.83 16.55 4.56
C PRO A 46 -2.83 17.00 3.48
N ASN A 47 -2.67 18.23 3.00
CA ASN A 47 -3.42 18.71 1.83
C ASN A 47 -2.90 18.03 0.54
N LEU A 48 -3.61 18.23 -0.57
CA LEU A 48 -3.29 17.59 -1.85
C LEU A 48 -1.87 17.94 -2.34
N GLU A 49 -1.44 19.19 -2.21
CA GLU A 49 -0.10 19.64 -2.57
C GLU A 49 1.00 18.91 -1.77
N THR A 50 0.79 18.73 -0.46
CA THR A 50 1.71 18.00 0.40
C THR A 50 1.71 16.51 0.04
N LEU A 51 0.55 15.94 -0.29
CA LEU A 51 0.46 14.55 -0.76
C LEU A 51 1.18 14.34 -2.09
N GLU A 52 1.08 15.26 -3.05
CA GLU A 52 1.87 15.19 -4.29
C GLU A 52 3.37 15.30 -4.03
N GLY A 53 3.78 16.21 -3.14
CA GLY A 53 5.17 16.32 -2.71
C GLY A 53 5.68 15.02 -2.11
N LEU A 54 4.89 14.42 -1.21
CA LEU A 54 5.19 13.12 -0.60
C LEU A 54 5.34 12.03 -1.66
N ALA A 55 4.39 11.91 -2.59
CA ALA A 55 4.43 10.92 -3.67
C ALA A 55 5.71 11.06 -4.51
N ARG A 56 6.07 12.30 -4.88
CA ARG A 56 7.27 12.62 -5.65
C ARG A 56 8.56 12.27 -4.90
N VAL A 57 8.69 12.70 -3.64
CA VAL A 57 9.90 12.48 -2.84
C VAL A 57 10.07 11.01 -2.47
N LEU A 58 8.97 10.31 -2.22
CA LEU A 58 8.97 8.90 -1.82
C LEU A 58 8.97 7.92 -3.00
N GLY A 59 8.83 8.43 -4.22
CA GLY A 59 8.87 7.62 -5.44
C GLY A 59 7.70 6.65 -5.58
N VAL A 60 6.53 7.00 -5.04
CA VAL A 60 5.32 6.16 -5.08
C VAL A 60 4.16 6.89 -5.76
N PRO A 61 3.28 6.20 -6.50
CA PRO A 61 2.04 6.78 -6.99
C PRO A 61 1.19 7.38 -5.86
N LEU A 62 0.55 8.52 -6.10
CA LEU A 62 -0.33 9.20 -5.12
C LEU A 62 -1.43 8.27 -4.58
N ARG A 63 -1.97 7.40 -5.44
CA ARG A 63 -3.01 6.41 -5.06
C ARG A 63 -2.54 5.46 -3.95
N ASP A 64 -1.24 5.21 -3.81
CA ASP A 64 -0.71 4.24 -2.85
C ASP A 64 -0.87 4.69 -1.39
N PHE A 65 -1.08 6.00 -1.16
CA PHE A 65 -1.47 6.53 0.15
C PHE A 65 -2.92 6.19 0.53
N PHE A 66 -3.75 5.85 -0.46
CA PHE A 66 -5.18 5.57 -0.32
C PHE A 66 -5.56 4.14 -0.72
N ASP A 67 -4.65 3.40 -1.34
CA ASP A 67 -4.79 1.96 -1.57
C ASP A 67 -4.62 1.26 -0.24
N PHE A 68 -5.71 1.22 0.51
CA PHE A 68 -5.75 0.55 1.79
C PHE A 68 -6.00 -0.96 1.65
N GLU A 69 -6.37 -1.41 0.45
CA GLU A 69 -6.73 -2.81 0.17
C GLU A 69 -5.49 -3.70 -0.02
N GLY A 70 -4.31 -3.10 -0.22
CA GLY A 70 -3.02 -3.83 -0.25
C GLY A 70 -2.44 -4.31 1.10
N GLN A 71 -3.17 -4.26 2.21
CA GLN A 71 -2.75 -4.93 3.47
C GLN A 71 -3.40 -6.31 3.66
N GLY A 72 -4.07 -6.83 2.63
CA GLY A 72 -4.80 -8.09 2.71
C GLY A 72 -3.94 -9.34 2.59
N ALA A 73 -2.66 -9.25 2.21
CA ALA A 73 -1.79 -10.41 2.07
C ALA A 73 -0.72 -10.44 3.18
N THR A 74 -0.94 -11.28 4.18
CA THR A 74 0.13 -11.78 5.05
C THR A 74 1.27 -12.37 4.21
N PRO A 75 2.51 -12.49 4.73
CA PRO A 75 3.59 -13.19 4.02
C PRO A 75 3.20 -14.60 3.53
N LYS A 76 2.27 -15.25 4.25
CA LYS A 76 1.65 -16.52 3.83
C LYS A 76 0.77 -16.36 2.59
N GLN A 77 -0.06 -15.32 2.52
CA GLN A 77 -0.90 -15.02 1.35
C GLN A 77 -0.07 -14.57 0.15
N GLU A 78 1.01 -13.82 0.34
CA GLU A 78 1.94 -13.45 -0.73
C GLU A 78 2.58 -14.70 -1.35
N LYS A 79 3.07 -15.62 -0.51
CA LYS A 79 3.61 -16.91 -0.96
C LYS A 79 2.57 -17.75 -1.70
N ALA A 80 1.36 -17.85 -1.16
CA ALA A 80 0.27 -18.61 -1.78
C ALA A 80 -0.14 -18.01 -3.14
N LEU A 81 -0.16 -16.68 -3.26
CA LEU A 81 -0.45 -16.00 -4.52
C LEU A 81 0.63 -16.24 -5.57
N ALA A 82 1.91 -16.22 -5.17
CA ALA A 82 3.03 -16.53 -6.07
C ALA A 82 2.98 -17.98 -6.57
N GLU A 83 2.67 -18.94 -5.70
CA GLU A 83 2.46 -20.34 -6.06
C GLU A 83 1.27 -20.50 -7.02
N LEU A 84 0.14 -19.85 -6.72
CA LEU A 84 -1.06 -19.87 -7.56
C LEU A 84 -0.79 -19.32 -8.96
N LEU A 85 -0.13 -18.17 -9.07
CA LEU A 85 0.22 -17.56 -10.36
C LEU A 85 1.17 -18.45 -11.18
N THR A 86 2.07 -19.17 -10.52
CA THR A 86 2.98 -20.12 -11.18
C THR A 86 2.21 -21.29 -11.79
N LEU A 87 1.27 -21.87 -11.02
CA LEU A 87 0.40 -22.94 -11.51
C LEU A 87 -0.51 -22.45 -12.64
N ALA A 88 -1.13 -21.28 -12.47
CA ALA A 88 -2.07 -20.72 -13.44
C ALA A 88 -1.46 -20.54 -14.84
N ARG A 89 -0.17 -20.20 -14.93
CA ARG A 89 0.55 -20.06 -16.22
C ARG A 89 0.70 -21.38 -17.00
N GLN A 90 0.58 -22.51 -16.33
CA GLN A 90 0.71 -23.84 -16.95
C GLN A 90 -0.64 -24.45 -17.32
N MET A 91 -1.75 -23.77 -16.99
CA MET A 91 -3.10 -24.27 -17.23
C MET A 91 -3.57 -23.94 -18.64
N SER A 92 -4.39 -24.83 -19.21
CA SER A 92 -5.19 -24.49 -20.39
C SER A 92 -6.31 -23.51 -20.03
N ASP A 93 -6.83 -22.78 -21.01
CA ASP A 93 -7.94 -21.84 -20.84
C ASP A 93 -9.15 -22.46 -20.13
N ARG A 94 -9.47 -23.72 -20.47
CA ARG A 94 -10.55 -24.47 -19.83
C ARG A 94 -10.30 -24.71 -18.34
N GLN A 95 -9.06 -25.08 -17.97
CA GLN A 95 -8.69 -25.33 -16.58
C GLN A 95 -8.67 -24.02 -15.78
N LEU A 96 -8.17 -22.94 -16.36
CA LEU A 96 -8.16 -21.62 -15.73
C LEU A 96 -9.58 -21.11 -15.49
N ALA A 97 -10.48 -21.27 -16.47
CA ALA A 97 -11.89 -20.92 -16.34
C ALA A 97 -12.56 -21.68 -15.18
N LEU A 98 -12.34 -22.99 -15.08
CA LEU A 98 -12.88 -23.81 -13.99
C LEU A 98 -12.33 -23.35 -12.62
N CYS A 99 -11.04 -23.05 -12.51
CA CYS A 99 -10.45 -22.52 -11.29
C CYS A 99 -11.06 -21.18 -10.87
N LEU A 100 -11.35 -20.29 -11.82
CA LEU A 100 -12.03 -19.03 -11.53
C LEU A 100 -13.46 -19.25 -11.05
N GLU A 101 -14.19 -20.23 -11.60
CA GLU A 101 -15.53 -20.57 -11.11
C GLU A 101 -15.48 -21.08 -9.67
N LEU A 102 -14.56 -22.01 -9.36
CA LEU A 102 -14.38 -22.53 -8.00
C LEU A 102 -13.98 -21.41 -7.02
N ALA A 103 -13.03 -20.55 -7.40
CA ALA A 103 -12.60 -19.43 -6.57
C ALA A 103 -13.77 -18.48 -6.26
N ARG A 104 -14.65 -18.21 -7.23
CA ARG A 104 -15.85 -17.39 -7.01
C ARG A 104 -16.83 -18.03 -6.03
N VAL A 105 -16.96 -19.36 -6.02
CA VAL A 105 -17.80 -20.05 -5.05
C VAL A 105 -17.22 -19.91 -3.64
N VAL A 106 -15.91 -20.11 -3.49
CA VAL A 106 -15.22 -19.97 -2.20
C VAL A 106 -15.37 -18.54 -1.65
N VAL A 107 -15.13 -17.53 -2.48
CA VAL A 107 -15.23 -16.11 -2.08
C VAL A 107 -16.66 -15.70 -1.69
N ARG A 108 -17.70 -16.37 -2.21
CA ARG A 108 -19.09 -16.08 -1.85
C ARG A 108 -19.56 -16.82 -0.59
N ALA A 109 -18.83 -17.84 -0.15
CA ALA A 109 -19.19 -18.68 0.98
C ALA A 109 -18.63 -18.15 2.31
N ASP A 110 -17.63 -17.27 2.25
CA ASP A 110 -17.13 -16.44 3.37
C ASP A 110 -17.85 -15.08 3.43
#